data_AF-A0AA89B617-F1
#
_entry.id   AF-A0AA89B617-F1
#
_cell.length_a   1.000
_cell.length_b   1.000
_cell.length_c   1.000
_cell.angle_alpha   90.00
_cell.angle_beta   90.00
_cell.angle_gamma   90.00
#
_symmetry.space_group_name_H-M   'P 1'
#
loop_
_entity.id
_entity.type
_entity.pdbx_description
1 polymer ?
#
loop_
_entity_poly.entity_id
_entity_poly.type
_entity_poly.pdbx_seq_one_letter_code
_entity_poly.pdbx_strand_id
1 'polypeptide(L)'
;MELAELLGNAVAFESAERVIQGYPSLPADFKLPGERMIFDRNLHEIDQYFQAVDQIQGLTKSAALLSDYRSQGINLIQMATARLQFEFQAILTRKADIDPTAAAYFSSLSTSCSSGYQSPGTNLNQMVKAQNQFEFLAISGLRGGDYTGHPALSDKEIYYLRSITERMSSIGSPHYCIEVYRCSRKKFVEKSFRLLGVERLSTNDVKRLEWEELQKKIKLWTGAARECVRKLFAREREMFERIFDGLGSARTYDACFVATVKDAATCLLKFAETASTTRPWMQKLFGILGLYYALSDLLPDLNLIFQSESSKSIVNQAAGILPQLVELVRGILSDFENGVLHEMSSVPTFAGTVHPLTKYVMEYIVGIVRCKDILSELIVSKPSGSLRNECGRTPLELHIIWIIMSLKFNLESKSKIYNDSSLGHLFVMNNIGFIVQKIEESSELSEMIGNDYRKKLSEIMLEAVNSYRRSTWDRVFYCLRDEGLHYGSGFCKGVSKRTVKERVKSFNITFEEVCRTPSTTWLVPSNLHLCLQVHQSILEELIPAYESFLGQFKRHAEHPEKYHVKYSVEDLKYAVMVSSWNASSLSP
;
A
#
# COMPACT_ATOMS: atom_id res chain seq x y z
N MET A 1 34.61 48.53 56.01
CA MET A 1 33.64 48.01 55.01
C MET A 1 34.30 46.90 54.20
N GLU A 2 35.46 47.15 53.58
CA GLU A 2 36.26 46.14 52.86
C GLU A 2 36.66 44.90 53.69
N LEU A 3 37.04 45.05 54.97
CA LEU A 3 37.39 43.89 55.82
C LEU A 3 36.21 42.98 56.15
N ALA A 4 35.00 43.55 56.29
CA ALA A 4 33.79 42.76 56.54
C ALA A 4 33.36 42.00 55.29
N GLU A 5 33.55 42.61 54.11
CA GLU A 5 33.31 42.00 52.81
C GLU A 5 34.32 40.87 52.51
N LEU A 6 35.61 41.07 52.83
CA LEU A 6 36.65 40.04 52.73
C LEU A 6 36.39 38.84 53.68
N LEU A 7 36.00 39.09 54.93
CA LEU A 7 35.64 38.04 55.89
C LEU A 7 34.38 37.29 55.45
N GLY A 8 33.37 38.00 54.93
CA GLY A 8 32.16 37.38 54.37
C GLY A 8 32.48 36.48 53.17
N ASN A 9 33.36 36.92 52.27
CA ASN A 9 33.79 36.15 51.11
C ASN A 9 34.60 34.91 51.50
N ALA A 10 35.46 34.99 52.52
CA ALA A 10 36.23 33.85 53.01
C ALA A 10 35.34 32.78 53.67
N VAL A 11 34.36 33.18 54.49
CA VAL A 11 33.40 32.24 55.13
C VAL A 11 32.52 31.56 54.07
N ALA A 12 32.07 32.31 53.06
CA ALA A 12 31.32 31.75 51.95
C ALA A 12 32.16 30.74 51.15
N PHE A 13 33.44 31.06 50.91
CA PHE A 13 34.38 30.17 50.22
C PHE A 13 34.59 28.85 50.98
N GLU A 14 34.86 28.90 52.28
CA GLU A 14 35.07 27.70 53.12
C GLU A 14 33.80 26.84 53.27
N SER A 15 32.62 27.46 53.26
CA SER A 15 31.36 26.74 53.26
C SER A 15 31.13 26.00 51.93
N ALA A 16 31.35 26.69 50.81
CA ALA A 16 31.22 26.11 49.48
C ALA A 16 32.27 25.02 49.22
N GLU A 17 33.50 25.21 49.71
CA GLU A 17 34.58 24.22 49.64
C GLU A 17 34.20 22.91 50.31
N ARG A 18 33.64 22.97 51.52
CA ARG A 18 33.17 21.77 52.25
C ARG A 18 32.09 21.01 51.49
N VAL A 19 31.19 21.73 50.82
CA VAL A 19 30.13 21.11 49.99
C VAL A 19 30.75 20.42 48.77
N ILE A 20 31.70 21.05 48.06
CA ILE A 20 32.34 20.44 46.88
C ILE A 20 33.22 19.24 47.25
N GLN A 21 34.02 19.36 48.32
CA GLN A 21 34.88 18.28 48.80
C GLN A 21 34.10 17.07 49.34
N GLY A 22 32.86 17.30 49.81
CA GLY A 22 31.93 16.23 50.18
C GLY A 22 31.52 15.31 49.02
N TYR A 23 31.78 15.72 47.77
CA TYR A 23 31.47 14.96 46.56
C TYR A 23 32.71 14.86 45.62
N PRO A 24 33.71 14.04 45.96
CA PRO A 24 34.95 13.95 45.18
C PRO A 24 34.72 13.41 43.77
N SER A 25 35.66 13.74 42.88
CA SER A 25 35.74 13.25 41.51
C SER A 25 35.95 11.74 41.48
N LEU A 26 35.04 11.00 40.83
CA LEU A 26 35.16 9.56 40.65
C LEU A 26 35.88 9.25 39.31
N PRO A 27 36.76 8.24 39.25
CA PRO A 27 37.36 7.78 37.99
C PRO A 27 36.29 7.28 37.01
N ALA A 28 36.50 7.51 35.71
CA ALA A 28 35.55 7.20 34.63
C ALA A 28 35.16 5.70 34.52
N ASP A 29 35.95 4.78 35.09
CA ASP A 29 35.77 3.33 35.00
C ASP A 29 35.19 2.66 36.27
N PHE A 30 34.83 3.43 37.31
CA PHE A 30 34.35 2.86 38.57
C PHE A 30 32.83 2.60 38.55
N LYS A 31 32.43 1.32 38.49
CA LYS A 31 31.05 0.85 38.75
C LYS A 31 30.98 0.18 40.11
N LEU A 32 30.37 0.82 41.11
CA LEU A 32 29.93 0.18 42.35
C LEU A 32 28.40 0.30 42.48
N PRO A 33 27.72 -0.71 43.06
CA PRO A 33 26.28 -0.74 43.18
C PRO A 33 25.83 0.13 44.36
N GLY A 34 25.02 1.15 44.09
CA GLY A 34 24.15 1.81 45.06
C GLY A 34 24.85 2.62 46.17
N GLU A 35 25.23 3.87 45.87
CA GLU A 35 25.37 5.07 46.73
C GLU A 35 26.42 5.99 46.07
N ARG A 36 26.25 7.28 45.78
CA ARG A 36 25.22 8.31 45.98
C ARG A 36 25.42 9.31 44.82
N MET A 37 24.62 9.23 43.75
CA MET A 37 24.59 10.33 42.77
C MET A 37 24.01 11.56 43.49
N ILE A 38 24.52 12.76 43.18
CA ILE A 38 23.95 14.01 43.71
C ILE A 38 22.46 14.09 43.30
N PHE A 39 22.14 13.55 42.13
CA PHE A 39 20.80 13.56 41.54
C PHE A 39 19.87 12.40 41.96
N ASP A 40 20.34 11.49 42.81
CA ASP A 40 19.48 10.51 43.50
C ASP A 40 19.02 11.02 44.89
N ARG A 41 19.50 12.19 45.31
CA ARG A 41 19.19 12.85 46.59
C ARG A 41 18.09 13.91 46.45
N ASN A 42 17.68 14.50 47.56
CA ASN A 42 16.65 15.54 47.60
C ASN A 42 17.03 16.78 46.77
N LEU A 43 16.02 17.44 46.18
CA LEU A 43 16.15 18.70 45.42
C LEU A 43 17.04 19.73 46.14
N HIS A 44 16.91 19.81 47.47
CA HIS A 44 17.68 20.74 48.29
C HIS A 44 19.19 20.49 48.27
N GLU A 45 19.63 19.23 48.23
CA GLU A 45 21.07 18.88 48.21
C GLU A 45 21.70 19.18 46.84
N ILE A 46 20.91 19.02 45.77
CA ILE A 46 21.29 19.36 44.40
C ILE A 46 21.46 20.88 44.26
N ASP A 47 20.49 21.65 44.75
CA ASP A 47 20.52 23.11 44.72
C ASP A 47 21.66 23.67 45.59
N GLN A 48 21.91 23.07 46.76
CA GLN A 48 23.06 23.44 47.61
C GLN A 48 24.40 23.21 46.90
N TYR A 49 24.56 22.09 46.19
CA TYR A 49 25.76 21.83 45.41
C TYR A 49 25.94 22.84 44.28
N PHE A 50 24.87 23.13 43.55
CA PHE A 50 24.88 24.14 42.49
C PHE A 50 25.24 25.55 43.01
N GLN A 51 24.66 25.96 44.15
CA GLN A 51 24.99 27.23 44.79
C GLN A 51 26.46 27.29 45.22
N ALA A 52 27.02 26.20 45.76
CA ALA A 52 28.42 26.13 46.14
C ALA A 52 29.35 26.31 44.92
N VAL A 53 29.01 25.69 43.78
CA VAL A 53 29.75 25.86 42.52
C VAL A 53 29.67 27.31 42.03
N ASP A 54 28.48 27.92 42.02
CA ASP A 54 28.27 29.30 41.57
C ASP A 54 29.03 30.30 42.47
N GLN A 55 29.03 30.06 43.78
CA GLN A 55 29.76 30.87 44.77
C GLN A 55 31.27 30.80 44.55
N ILE A 56 31.85 29.60 44.46
CA ILE A 56 33.30 29.46 44.22
C ILE A 56 33.68 30.05 42.86
N GLN A 57 32.84 29.89 41.85
CA GLN A 57 33.10 30.45 40.53
C GLN A 57 33.04 32.00 40.53
N GLY A 58 32.04 32.59 41.18
CA GLY A 58 31.91 34.04 41.33
C GLY A 58 33.07 34.65 42.12
N LEU A 59 33.42 34.02 43.24
CA LEU A 59 34.52 34.45 44.09
C LEU A 59 35.87 34.33 43.36
N THR A 60 36.12 33.26 42.63
CA THR A 60 37.36 33.05 41.84
C THR A 60 37.48 34.03 40.66
N LYS A 61 36.35 34.48 40.09
CA LYS A 61 36.32 35.51 39.03
C LYS A 61 36.50 36.93 39.59
N SER A 62 36.13 37.17 40.85
CA SER A 62 36.29 38.46 41.51
C SER A 62 37.77 38.77 41.79
N ALA A 63 38.19 40.01 41.55
CA ALA A 63 39.58 40.46 41.77
C ALA A 63 39.96 40.62 43.26
N ALA A 64 39.03 40.33 44.19
CA ALA A 64 39.14 40.63 45.62
C ALA A 64 39.71 39.48 46.47
N LEU A 65 40.05 38.33 45.88
CA LEU A 65 40.62 37.18 46.61
C LEU A 65 42.16 37.22 46.64
N LEU A 66 42.73 36.86 47.80
CA LEU A 66 44.15 36.60 47.98
C LEU A 66 44.63 35.47 47.03
N SER A 67 45.91 35.51 46.61
CA SER A 67 46.50 34.58 45.64
C SER A 67 46.28 33.11 45.96
N ASP A 68 46.32 32.75 47.24
CA ASP A 68 46.26 31.37 47.72
C ASP A 68 44.84 30.79 47.53
N TYR A 69 43.81 31.54 47.91
CA TYR A 69 42.40 31.19 47.66
C TYR A 69 42.06 31.11 46.18
N ARG A 70 42.75 31.88 45.32
CA ARG A 70 42.55 31.80 43.87
C ARG A 70 43.02 30.46 43.30
N SER A 71 44.18 29.97 43.74
CA SER A 71 44.71 28.67 43.33
C SER A 71 43.84 27.51 43.84
N GLN A 72 43.38 27.59 45.08
CA GLN A 72 42.47 26.63 45.69
C GLN A 72 41.10 26.64 45.01
N GLY A 73 40.59 27.82 44.65
CA GLY A 73 39.35 27.99 43.90
C GLY A 73 39.42 27.36 42.51
N ILE A 74 40.54 27.48 41.81
CA ILE A 74 40.76 26.81 40.52
C ILE A 74 40.72 25.28 40.67
N ASN A 75 41.36 24.71 41.70
CA ASN A 75 41.32 23.28 41.98
C ASN A 75 39.89 22.80 42.30
N LEU A 76 39.15 23.56 43.11
CA LEU A 76 37.76 23.24 43.45
C LEU A 76 36.84 23.32 42.23
N ILE A 77 37.04 24.30 41.33
CA ILE A 77 36.32 24.38 40.06
C ILE A 77 36.63 23.17 39.18
N GLN A 78 37.89 22.72 39.10
CA GLN A 78 38.24 21.51 38.35
C GLN A 78 37.59 20.25 38.93
N MET A 79 37.60 20.09 40.25
CA MET A 79 36.92 18.99 40.95
C MET A 79 35.40 19.00 40.69
N ALA A 80 34.77 20.16 40.81
CA ALA A 80 33.35 20.32 40.53
C ALA A 80 33.02 20.07 39.05
N THR A 81 33.87 20.53 38.14
CA THR A 81 33.73 20.28 36.70
C THR A 81 33.74 18.78 36.43
N ALA A 82 34.72 18.04 36.95
CA ALA A 82 34.79 16.59 36.77
C ALA A 82 33.56 15.87 37.34
N ARG A 83 33.03 16.33 38.49
CA ARG A 83 31.82 15.75 39.08
C ARG A 83 30.57 16.05 38.24
N LEU A 84 30.39 17.29 37.81
CA LEU A 84 29.27 17.71 36.95
C LEU A 84 29.27 16.96 35.62
N GLN A 85 30.45 16.74 35.04
CA GLN A 85 30.63 15.91 33.83
C GLN A 85 30.16 14.47 34.05
N PHE A 86 30.58 13.85 35.16
CA PHE A 86 30.16 12.50 35.53
C PHE A 86 28.64 12.40 35.71
N GLU A 87 28.05 13.34 36.45
CA GLU A 87 26.59 13.36 36.69
C GLU A 87 25.79 13.60 35.41
N PHE A 88 26.27 14.48 34.52
CA PHE A 88 25.64 14.71 33.22
C PHE A 88 25.60 13.42 32.39
N GLN A 89 26.72 12.70 32.33
CA GLN A 89 26.79 11.40 31.65
C GLN A 89 25.91 10.34 32.34
N ALA A 90 25.88 10.31 33.67
CA ALA A 90 25.08 9.38 34.44
C ALA A 90 23.57 9.55 34.19
N ILE A 91 23.06 10.79 34.20
CA ILE A 91 21.65 11.09 33.92
C ILE A 91 21.25 10.60 32.52
N LEU A 92 22.10 10.83 31.52
CA LEU A 92 21.85 10.40 30.13
C LEU A 92 21.94 8.88 29.94
N THR A 93 22.82 8.20 30.69
CA THR A 93 23.04 6.75 30.56
C THR A 93 22.07 5.91 31.37
N ARG A 94 21.55 6.41 32.51
CA ARG A 94 20.58 5.71 33.37
C ARG A 94 19.28 5.34 32.66
N LYS A 95 18.88 6.13 31.65
CA LYS A 95 17.70 5.89 30.80
C LYS A 95 18.04 5.52 29.35
N ALA A 96 19.31 5.24 29.05
CA ALA A 96 19.70 4.78 27.72
C ALA A 96 19.18 3.37 27.43
N ASP A 97 18.84 2.60 28.47
CA ASP A 97 18.08 1.36 28.34
C ASP A 97 16.59 1.65 28.16
N ILE A 98 16.10 1.29 26.97
CA ILE A 98 14.69 1.40 26.60
C ILE A 98 13.88 0.56 27.57
N ASP A 99 12.93 1.20 28.25
CA ASP A 99 11.97 0.55 29.15
C ASP A 99 11.35 -0.68 28.45
N PRO A 100 11.27 -1.85 29.10
CA PRO A 100 10.64 -3.04 28.53
C PRO A 100 9.23 -2.77 27.99
N THR A 101 8.49 -1.80 28.53
CA THR A 101 7.17 -1.39 28.02
C THR A 101 7.24 -0.68 26.67
N ALA A 102 8.22 0.20 26.46
CA ALA A 102 8.45 0.87 25.18
C ALA A 102 9.01 -0.11 24.15
N ALA A 103 9.89 -1.03 24.57
CA ALA A 103 10.36 -2.11 23.71
C ALA A 103 9.20 -3.05 23.29
N ALA A 104 8.28 -3.36 24.20
CA ALA A 104 7.07 -4.13 23.90
C ALA A 104 6.14 -3.38 22.94
N TYR A 105 5.99 -2.06 23.09
CA TYR A 105 5.21 -1.23 22.16
C TYR A 105 5.81 -1.24 20.75
N PHE A 106 7.12 -0.97 20.60
CA PHE A 106 7.77 -1.02 19.28
C PHE A 106 7.73 -2.43 18.68
N SER A 107 7.97 -3.46 19.48
CA SER A 107 7.84 -4.85 19.03
C SER A 107 6.40 -5.18 18.61
N SER A 108 5.40 -4.67 19.33
CA SER A 108 3.98 -4.87 19.01
C SER A 108 3.59 -4.19 17.70
N LEU A 109 4.15 -3.00 17.39
CA LEU A 109 3.99 -2.34 16.10
C LEU A 109 4.58 -3.18 14.97
N SER A 110 5.81 -3.66 15.14
CA SER A 110 6.46 -4.55 14.16
C SER A 110 5.69 -5.87 13.98
N THR A 111 5.14 -6.43 15.06
CA THR A 111 4.38 -7.70 15.03
C THR A 111 3.00 -7.52 14.42
N SER A 112 2.30 -6.42 14.73
CA SER A 112 0.98 -6.10 14.17
C SER A 112 1.05 -5.86 12.66
N CYS A 113 2.14 -5.27 12.18
CA CYS A 113 2.40 -5.12 10.75
C CYS A 113 2.68 -6.47 10.04
N SER A 114 3.07 -7.50 10.81
CA SER A 114 3.45 -8.82 10.30
C SER A 114 2.34 -9.86 10.39
N SER A 115 1.39 -9.75 11.35
CA SER A 115 0.41 -10.80 11.66
C SER A 115 -0.85 -10.81 10.78
N GLY A 116 -1.00 -9.88 9.83
CA GLY A 116 -2.17 -9.77 8.96
C GLY A 116 -2.20 -10.70 7.73
N TYR A 117 -1.21 -11.59 7.58
CA TYR A 117 -1.01 -12.37 6.35
C TYR A 117 -1.21 -13.87 6.58
N GLN A 118 -2.38 -14.38 6.21
CA GLN A 118 -2.49 -15.79 5.80
C GLN A 118 -1.94 -15.90 4.38
N SER A 119 -1.05 -16.87 4.15
CA SER A 119 -0.44 -17.12 2.84
C SER A 119 -1.54 -17.26 1.77
N PRO A 120 -1.58 -16.40 0.73
CA PRO A 120 -2.53 -16.59 -0.35
C PRO A 120 -2.18 -17.89 -1.08
N GLY A 121 -3.18 -18.69 -1.44
CA GLY A 121 -2.96 -19.74 -2.43
C GLY A 121 -2.49 -19.11 -3.75
N THR A 122 -1.89 -19.90 -4.63
CA THR A 122 -1.27 -19.55 -5.93
C THR A 122 -2.20 -18.87 -6.96
N ASN A 123 -3.39 -18.43 -6.58
CA ASN A 123 -4.36 -17.81 -7.46
C ASN A 123 -4.18 -16.28 -7.52
N LEU A 124 -3.89 -15.77 -8.72
CA LEU A 124 -3.72 -14.35 -9.04
C LEU A 124 -4.85 -13.45 -8.49
N ASN A 125 -6.08 -13.96 -8.39
CA ASN A 125 -7.23 -13.22 -7.86
C ASN A 125 -7.24 -13.09 -6.33
N GLN A 126 -6.69 -14.06 -5.59
CA GLN A 126 -6.59 -13.98 -4.13
C GLN A 126 -5.51 -12.97 -3.72
N MET A 127 -4.42 -12.91 -4.49
CA MET A 127 -3.34 -11.94 -4.27
C MET A 127 -3.85 -10.49 -4.38
N VAL A 128 -4.60 -10.16 -5.43
CA VAL A 128 -5.11 -8.78 -5.63
C VAL A 128 -6.13 -8.37 -4.57
N LYS A 129 -7.03 -9.26 -4.16
CA LYS A 129 -8.02 -8.94 -3.11
C LYS A 129 -7.37 -8.68 -1.75
N ALA A 130 -6.40 -9.52 -1.36
CA ALA A 130 -5.64 -9.32 -0.13
C ALA A 130 -4.82 -8.03 -0.18
N GLN A 131 -4.24 -7.70 -1.34
CA GLN A 131 -3.47 -6.48 -1.52
C GLN A 131 -4.36 -5.22 -1.45
N ASN A 132 -5.50 -5.20 -2.16
CA ASN A 132 -6.43 -4.06 -2.19
C ASN A 132 -7.11 -3.77 -0.84
N GLN A 133 -7.41 -4.79 -0.03
CA GLN A 133 -7.97 -4.58 1.32
C GLN A 133 -6.90 -4.08 2.31
N PHE A 134 -5.69 -4.60 2.22
CA PHE A 134 -4.61 -4.24 3.14
C PHE A 134 -4.10 -2.82 2.87
N GLU A 135 -3.88 -2.45 1.60
CA GLU A 135 -3.34 -1.13 1.24
C GLU A 135 -4.28 0.01 1.64
N PHE A 136 -5.59 -0.20 1.45
CA PHE A 136 -6.61 0.76 1.86
C PHE A 136 -6.58 1.00 3.36
N LEU A 137 -6.43 -0.03 4.19
CA LEU A 137 -6.28 0.11 5.65
C LEU A 137 -4.97 0.82 6.04
N ALA A 138 -3.90 0.69 5.26
CA ALA A 138 -2.66 1.42 5.49
C ALA A 138 -2.78 2.91 5.11
N ILE A 139 -3.55 3.22 4.07
CA ILE A 139 -3.81 4.59 3.60
C ILE A 139 -4.82 5.31 4.52
N SER A 140 -5.87 4.62 4.98
CA SER A 140 -6.97 5.21 5.77
C SER A 140 -6.86 5.03 7.30
N GLY A 141 -6.19 3.97 7.78
CA GLY A 141 -6.29 3.51 9.18
C GLY A 141 -5.15 3.91 10.11
N LEU A 142 -4.08 4.55 9.65
CA LEU A 142 -2.92 4.88 10.49
C LEU A 142 -3.00 6.29 11.10
N ARG A 143 -4.17 6.72 11.56
CA ARG A 143 -4.29 7.85 12.50
C ARG A 143 -3.84 7.32 13.86
N GLY A 144 -2.54 7.48 14.13
CA GLY A 144 -1.85 6.87 15.27
C GLY A 144 -2.59 7.12 16.57
N GLY A 145 -2.80 6.05 17.35
CA GLY A 145 -3.22 6.20 18.74
C GLY A 145 -2.18 6.99 19.52
N ASP A 146 -2.65 7.90 20.36
CA ASP A 146 -1.85 8.73 21.25
C ASP A 146 -1.20 7.88 22.35
N TYR A 147 -0.15 7.13 22.00
CA TYR A 147 0.72 6.52 22.98
C TYR A 147 1.87 7.48 23.30
N THR A 148 1.78 8.12 24.47
CA THR A 148 2.76 9.07 25.01
C THR A 148 3.92 8.40 25.75
N GLY A 149 3.90 7.07 25.90
CA GLY A 149 4.83 6.26 26.70
C GLY A 149 6.19 5.99 26.03
N HIS A 150 6.87 7.03 25.55
CA HIS A 150 8.31 6.93 25.32
C HIS A 150 9.06 7.10 26.65
N PRO A 151 10.16 6.36 26.87
CA PRO A 151 11.03 6.54 28.02
C PRO A 151 11.89 7.80 27.77
N ALA A 152 11.28 8.97 27.92
CA ALA A 152 11.96 10.25 27.82
C ALA A 152 12.56 10.64 29.17
N LEU A 153 13.58 11.49 29.11
CA LEU A 153 14.05 12.23 30.28
C LEU A 153 12.85 13.00 30.86
N SER A 154 12.67 12.91 32.17
CA SER A 154 11.63 13.67 32.88
C SER A 154 11.97 15.15 32.85
N ASP A 155 10.96 16.03 33.03
CA ASP A 155 11.20 17.48 33.09
C ASP A 155 12.22 17.86 34.18
N LYS A 156 12.27 17.10 35.27
CA LYS A 156 13.28 17.26 36.33
C LYS A 156 14.69 16.95 35.83
N GLU A 157 14.87 15.86 35.09
CA GLU A 157 16.16 15.49 34.50
C GLU A 157 16.60 16.50 33.45
N ILE A 158 15.68 17.02 32.62
CA ILE A 158 15.97 18.09 31.65
C ILE A 158 16.41 19.37 32.38
N TYR A 159 15.72 19.76 33.45
CA TYR A 159 16.09 20.91 34.27
C TYR A 159 17.50 20.77 34.85
N TYR A 160 17.86 19.59 35.36
CA TYR A 160 19.20 19.35 35.88
C TYR A 160 20.27 19.35 34.79
N LEU A 161 20.01 18.74 33.64
CA LEU A 161 20.94 18.77 32.51
C LEU A 161 21.18 20.21 32.03
N ARG A 162 20.13 21.04 31.96
CA ARG A 162 20.25 22.47 31.64
C ARG A 162 21.09 23.21 32.69
N SER A 163 20.78 23.01 33.98
CA SER A 163 21.49 23.61 35.11
C SER A 163 22.99 23.26 35.13
N ILE A 164 23.34 22.02 34.79
CA ILE A 164 24.74 21.60 34.63
C ILE A 164 25.37 22.31 33.43
N THR A 165 24.67 22.35 32.30
CA THR A 165 25.17 22.93 31.05
C THR A 165 25.43 24.43 31.17
N GLU A 166 24.56 25.19 31.85
CA GLU A 166 24.73 26.62 32.15
C GLU A 166 26.04 26.88 32.92
N ARG A 167 26.28 26.09 33.96
CA ARG A 167 27.51 26.17 34.77
C ARG A 167 28.75 25.77 33.98
N MET A 168 28.68 24.67 33.23
CA MET A 168 29.76 24.23 32.34
C MET A 168 30.09 25.26 31.26
N SER A 169 29.08 25.97 30.73
CA SER A 169 29.25 27.05 29.76
C SER A 169 29.95 28.26 30.39
N SER A 170 29.59 28.61 31.62
CA SER A 170 30.20 29.73 32.35
C SER A 170 31.66 29.46 32.79
N ILE A 171 32.07 28.18 32.90
CA ILE A 171 33.45 27.72 33.15
C ILE A 171 34.28 27.70 31.86
N GLY A 172 33.63 27.71 30.68
CA GLY A 172 34.29 27.70 29.37
C GLY A 172 34.41 26.32 28.72
N SER A 173 33.64 25.32 29.17
CA SER A 173 33.63 23.96 28.60
C SER A 173 32.23 23.47 28.16
N PRO A 174 31.49 24.24 27.31
CA PRO A 174 30.19 23.79 26.80
C PRO A 174 30.32 22.60 25.83
N HIS A 175 31.46 22.44 25.17
CA HIS A 175 31.69 21.40 24.16
C HIS A 175 31.63 19.99 24.74
N TYR A 176 32.05 19.78 25.98
CA TYR A 176 31.98 18.47 26.63
C TYR A 176 30.53 17.97 26.75
N CYS A 177 29.62 18.84 27.25
CA CYS A 177 28.20 18.50 27.40
C CYS A 177 27.54 18.16 26.06
N ILE A 178 27.86 18.92 25.00
CA ILE A 178 27.36 18.67 23.64
C ILE A 178 27.83 17.30 23.13
N GLU A 179 29.11 16.97 23.31
CA GLU A 179 29.69 15.72 22.83
C GLU A 179 29.14 14.49 23.56
N VAL A 180 29.03 14.56 24.89
CA VAL A 180 28.47 13.48 25.72
C VAL A 180 26.98 13.29 25.41
N TYR A 181 26.24 14.39 25.23
CA TYR A 181 24.85 14.36 24.80
C TYR A 181 24.72 13.64 23.45
N ARG A 182 25.47 14.10 22.44
CA ARG A 182 25.49 13.51 21.10
C ARG A 182 25.77 12.01 21.14
N CYS A 183 26.84 11.59 21.80
CA CYS A 183 27.24 10.19 21.86
C CYS A 183 26.20 9.29 22.53
N SER A 184 25.60 9.76 23.64
CA SER A 184 24.62 8.98 24.40
C SER A 184 23.28 8.90 23.67
N ARG A 185 22.78 10.04 23.17
CA ARG A 185 21.50 10.12 22.48
C ARG A 185 21.55 9.46 21.11
N LYS A 186 22.69 9.51 20.40
CA LYS A 186 22.89 8.78 19.13
C LYS A 186 22.71 7.27 19.34
N LYS A 187 23.33 6.70 20.37
CA LYS A 187 23.16 5.27 20.72
C LYS A 187 21.70 4.94 21.06
N PHE A 188 21.01 5.82 21.77
CA PHE A 188 19.58 5.66 22.09
C PHE A 188 18.69 5.68 20.84
N VAL A 189 18.91 6.63 19.93
CA VAL A 189 18.21 6.74 18.65
C VAL A 189 18.45 5.49 17.81
N GLU A 190 19.70 5.02 17.72
CA GLU A 190 20.03 3.78 17.00
C GLU A 190 19.38 2.54 17.60
N LYS A 191 19.31 2.43 18.93
CA LYS A 191 18.63 1.31 19.62
C LYS A 191 17.12 1.35 19.37
N SER A 192 16.51 2.52 19.46
CA SER A 192 15.07 2.73 19.18
C SER A 192 14.75 2.42 17.72
N PHE A 193 15.62 2.81 16.80
CA PHE A 193 15.51 2.53 15.37
C PHE A 193 15.51 1.02 15.07
N ARG A 194 16.39 0.25 15.75
CA ARG A 194 16.43 -1.21 15.60
C ARG A 194 15.18 -1.88 16.18
N LEU A 195 14.64 -1.39 17.29
CA LEU A 195 13.42 -1.95 17.90
C LEU A 195 12.16 -1.75 17.06
N LEU A 196 12.13 -0.68 16.25
CA LEU A 196 11.05 -0.45 15.27
C LEU A 196 11.09 -1.45 14.10
N GLY A 197 12.10 -2.33 14.04
CA GLY A 197 12.25 -3.34 12.99
C GLY A 197 12.74 -2.78 11.65
N VAL A 198 13.30 -1.56 11.64
CA VAL A 198 13.88 -0.98 10.41
C VAL A 198 15.27 -1.55 10.22
N GLU A 199 15.37 -2.52 9.31
CA GLU A 199 16.64 -3.11 8.91
C GLU A 199 17.44 -2.14 8.03
N ARG A 200 18.75 -2.06 8.29
CA ARG A 200 19.70 -1.37 7.40
C ARG A 200 19.95 -2.26 6.17
N LEU A 201 19.03 -2.23 5.22
CA LEU A 201 19.16 -2.99 3.98
C LEU A 201 20.08 -2.27 2.99
N SER A 202 20.98 -3.02 2.34
CA SER A 202 21.75 -2.45 1.24
C SER A 202 20.88 -2.25 0.00
N THR A 203 21.31 -1.37 -0.90
CA THR A 203 20.62 -1.12 -2.18
C THR A 203 20.40 -2.41 -2.98
N ASN A 204 21.35 -3.35 -2.90
CA ASN A 204 21.29 -4.63 -3.61
C ASN A 204 20.36 -5.63 -2.93
N ASP A 205 20.26 -5.61 -1.60
CA ASP A 205 19.37 -6.51 -0.88
C ASP A 205 17.92 -6.17 -1.20
N VAL A 206 17.54 -4.89 -1.11
CA VAL A 206 16.17 -4.43 -1.43
C VAL A 206 15.77 -4.78 -2.88
N LYS A 207 16.70 -4.65 -3.83
CA LYS A 207 16.45 -5.00 -5.24
C LYS A 207 16.27 -6.50 -5.48
N ARG A 208 16.83 -7.34 -4.61
CA ARG A 208 16.75 -8.81 -4.67
C ARG A 208 15.54 -9.38 -3.93
N LEU A 209 14.82 -8.56 -3.17
CA LEU A 209 13.64 -9.01 -2.43
C LEU A 209 12.50 -9.39 -3.38
N GLU A 210 11.85 -10.50 -3.05
CA GLU A 210 10.56 -10.85 -3.63
C GLU A 210 9.50 -9.81 -3.23
N TRP A 211 8.47 -9.66 -4.07
CA TRP A 211 7.48 -8.60 -3.86
C TRP A 211 6.73 -8.72 -2.54
N GLU A 212 6.38 -9.93 -2.13
CA GLU A 212 5.67 -10.19 -0.88
C GLU A 212 6.46 -9.76 0.36
N GLU A 213 7.79 -9.86 0.28
CA GLU A 213 8.68 -9.41 1.33
C GLU A 213 8.85 -7.88 1.29
N LEU A 214 8.98 -7.31 0.09
CA LEU A 214 9.08 -5.86 -0.11
C LEU A 214 7.82 -5.13 0.38
N GLN A 215 6.63 -5.49 -0.12
CA GLN A 215 5.58 -6.00 0.75
C GLN A 215 5.46 -5.47 2.18
N LYS A 216 5.77 -6.43 3.06
CA LYS A 216 5.84 -6.33 4.51
C LYS A 216 6.83 -5.26 4.95
N LYS A 217 7.96 -5.11 4.25
CA LYS A 217 8.97 -4.10 4.60
C LYS A 217 8.50 -2.66 4.34
N ILE A 218 7.75 -2.39 3.28
CA ILE A 218 7.13 -1.07 3.03
C ILE A 218 6.15 -0.76 4.18
N LYS A 219 5.39 -1.74 4.65
CA LYS A 219 4.44 -1.58 5.76
C LYS A 219 5.13 -1.27 7.08
N LEU A 220 6.15 -2.07 7.42
CA LEU A 220 7.00 -1.82 8.58
C LEU A 220 7.67 -0.45 8.49
N TRP A 221 8.18 -0.08 7.31
CA TRP A 221 8.79 1.21 7.06
C TRP A 221 7.80 2.36 7.28
N THR A 222 6.56 2.27 6.77
CA THR A 222 5.56 3.33 6.91
C THR A 222 5.23 3.60 8.38
N GLY A 223 5.04 2.55 9.18
CA GLY A 223 4.82 2.69 10.63
C GLY A 223 6.05 3.28 11.34
N ALA A 224 7.23 2.72 11.06
CA ALA A 224 8.46 3.17 11.69
C ALA A 224 8.86 4.60 11.31
N ALA A 225 8.65 5.02 10.06
CA ALA A 225 8.95 6.35 9.58
C ALA A 225 8.09 7.41 10.30
N ARG A 226 6.79 7.13 10.51
CA ARG A 226 5.90 8.01 11.28
C ARG A 226 6.37 8.17 12.72
N GLU A 227 6.66 7.07 13.41
CA GLU A 227 7.15 7.12 14.79
C GLU A 227 8.52 7.80 14.89
N CYS A 228 9.41 7.56 13.92
CA CYS A 228 10.73 8.20 13.90
C CYS A 228 10.62 9.73 13.71
N VAL A 229 9.86 10.19 12.72
CA VAL A 229 9.76 11.62 12.41
C VAL A 229 8.94 12.35 13.46
N ARG A 230 7.69 11.92 13.70
CA ARG A 230 6.73 12.65 14.55
C ARG A 230 7.03 12.54 16.04
N LYS A 231 7.68 11.47 16.49
CA LYS A 231 7.96 11.27 17.92
C LYS A 231 9.44 11.33 18.23
N LEU A 232 10.26 10.47 17.62
CA LEU A 232 11.68 10.36 18.01
C LEU A 232 12.49 11.61 17.65
N PHE A 233 12.45 12.07 16.40
CA PHE A 233 13.21 13.23 15.94
C PHE A 233 12.65 14.54 16.49
N ALA A 234 11.32 14.68 16.52
CA ALA A 234 10.66 15.85 17.12
C ALA A 234 11.04 16.03 18.60
N ARG A 235 10.95 14.96 19.41
CA ARG A 235 11.33 15.03 20.83
C ARG A 235 12.82 15.23 21.03
N GLU A 236 13.67 14.63 20.21
CA GLU A 236 15.11 14.84 20.30
C GLU A 236 15.48 16.30 20.03
N ARG A 237 14.79 16.96 19.10
CA ARG A 237 14.93 18.39 18.86
C ARG A 237 14.45 19.22 20.07
N GLU A 238 13.26 18.94 20.57
CA GLU A 238 12.70 19.64 21.73
C GLU A 238 13.59 19.51 22.97
N MET A 239 14.05 18.30 23.29
CA MET A 239 14.93 18.07 24.45
C MET A 239 16.26 18.80 24.30
N PHE A 240 16.84 18.78 23.11
CA PHE A 240 18.09 19.46 22.85
C PHE A 240 17.94 20.99 22.98
N GLU A 241 16.87 21.57 22.42
CA GLU A 241 16.54 22.99 22.58
C GLU A 241 16.34 23.33 24.07
N ARG A 242 15.57 22.54 24.82
CA ARG A 242 15.34 22.79 26.26
C ARG A 242 16.62 22.80 27.11
N ILE A 243 17.64 22.01 26.74
CA ILE A 243 18.91 21.90 27.49
C ILE A 243 19.93 22.97 27.08
N PHE A 244 20.03 23.30 25.79
CA PHE A 244 21.13 24.09 25.23
C PHE A 244 20.73 25.50 24.73
N ASP A 245 19.44 25.83 24.70
CA ASP A 245 18.97 27.13 24.22
C ASP A 245 19.59 28.30 25.00
N GLY A 246 20.10 29.29 24.26
CA GLY A 246 20.77 30.48 24.80
C GLY A 246 22.23 30.31 25.24
N LEU A 247 22.84 29.12 25.17
CA LEU A 247 24.17 28.85 25.77
C LEU A 247 25.36 28.94 24.79
N GLY A 248 25.14 29.28 23.52
CA GLY A 248 26.16 29.21 22.46
C GLY A 248 25.63 29.45 21.05
N SER A 249 26.44 29.17 20.04
CA SER A 249 26.08 29.50 18.64
C SER A 249 25.06 28.52 18.07
N ALA A 250 23.99 29.04 17.47
CA ALA A 250 22.92 28.25 16.85
C ALA A 250 23.47 27.19 15.86
N ARG A 251 24.55 27.50 15.14
CA ARG A 251 25.18 26.59 14.18
C ARG A 251 25.80 25.34 14.81
N THR A 252 26.48 25.49 15.96
CA THR A 252 27.11 24.35 16.66
C THR A 252 26.05 23.42 17.24
N TYR A 253 24.94 24.00 17.69
CA TYR A 253 23.81 23.31 18.28
C TYR A 253 23.02 22.51 17.24
N ASP A 254 22.67 23.15 16.12
CA ASP A 254 22.06 22.44 14.99
C ASP A 254 22.93 21.28 14.50
N ALA A 255 24.25 21.48 14.42
CA ALA A 255 25.17 20.41 14.00
C ALA A 255 25.15 19.21 14.95
N CYS A 256 24.97 19.42 16.26
CA CYS A 256 24.86 18.34 17.24
C CYS A 256 23.56 17.55 17.07
N PHE A 257 22.41 18.23 16.99
CA PHE A 257 21.13 17.57 16.72
C PHE A 257 21.18 16.74 15.45
N VAL A 258 21.66 17.34 14.34
CA VAL A 258 21.79 16.65 13.06
C VAL A 258 22.71 15.44 13.18
N ALA A 259 23.86 15.55 13.83
CA ALA A 259 24.78 14.43 14.00
C ALA A 259 24.19 13.25 14.81
N THR A 260 23.21 13.52 15.67
CA THR A 260 22.49 12.51 16.46
C THR A 260 21.48 11.73 15.63
N VAL A 261 20.70 12.40 14.78
CA VAL A 261 19.58 11.77 14.05
C VAL A 261 19.89 11.43 12.58
N LYS A 262 20.92 12.03 11.99
CA LYS A 262 21.22 11.94 10.55
C LYS A 262 21.37 10.51 10.05
N ASP A 263 22.03 9.63 10.79
CA ASP A 263 22.25 8.24 10.35
C ASP A 263 20.92 7.46 10.26
N ALA A 264 20.02 7.66 11.23
CA ALA A 264 18.70 7.06 11.24
C ALA A 264 17.80 7.64 10.13
N ALA A 265 17.78 8.97 9.98
CA ALA A 265 17.01 9.66 8.94
C ALA A 265 17.47 9.27 7.53
N THR A 266 18.79 9.25 7.30
CA THR A 266 19.37 8.83 6.01
C THR A 266 19.03 7.37 5.71
N CYS A 267 19.06 6.49 6.72
CA CYS A 267 18.68 5.08 6.54
C CYS A 267 17.20 4.93 6.12
N LEU A 268 16.28 5.67 6.74
CA LEU A 268 14.85 5.65 6.35
C LEU A 268 14.67 6.09 4.89
N LEU A 269 15.30 7.20 4.51
CA LEU A 269 15.17 7.74 3.17
C LEU A 269 15.86 6.86 2.13
N LYS A 270 16.98 6.20 2.49
CA LYS A 270 17.68 5.26 1.61
C LYS A 270 16.81 4.07 1.23
N PHE A 271 16.01 3.57 2.17
CA PHE A 271 15.04 2.51 1.87
C PHE A 271 13.99 2.98 0.87
N ALA A 272 13.38 4.15 1.10
CA ALA A 272 12.38 4.72 0.20
C ALA A 272 12.94 5.01 -1.21
N GLU A 273 14.16 5.55 -1.30
CA GLU A 273 14.89 5.76 -2.55
C GLU A 273 15.23 4.45 -3.27
N THR A 274 15.57 3.40 -2.53
CA THR A 274 15.85 2.10 -3.16
C THR A 274 14.57 1.43 -3.64
N ALA A 275 13.49 1.53 -2.87
CA ALA A 275 12.17 1.09 -3.28
C ALA A 275 11.68 1.85 -4.52
N SER A 276 11.97 3.15 -4.62
CA SER A 276 11.64 3.98 -5.81
C SER A 276 12.48 3.66 -7.05
N THR A 277 13.62 3.00 -6.91
CA THR A 277 14.48 2.62 -8.05
C THR A 277 14.34 1.15 -8.45
N THR A 278 13.53 0.38 -7.73
CA THR A 278 13.30 -1.03 -8.01
C THR A 278 12.33 -1.16 -9.18
N ARG A 279 12.69 -1.97 -10.20
CA ARG A 279 11.85 -2.14 -11.40
C ARG A 279 10.44 -2.58 -11.00
N PRO A 280 9.41 -1.80 -11.35
CA PRO A 280 8.06 -2.18 -11.01
C PRO A 280 7.62 -3.43 -11.76
N TRP A 281 6.78 -4.24 -11.10
CA TRP A 281 5.89 -5.17 -11.79
C TRP A 281 4.50 -4.57 -11.73
N MET A 282 3.64 -4.92 -12.69
CA MET A 282 2.24 -4.47 -12.78
C MET A 282 1.44 -4.56 -11.46
N GLN A 283 1.86 -5.44 -10.54
CA GLN A 283 1.22 -5.65 -9.24
C GLN A 283 1.65 -4.65 -8.14
N LYS A 284 2.58 -3.73 -8.42
CA LYS A 284 3.24 -2.91 -7.39
C LYS A 284 2.64 -1.52 -7.13
N LEU A 285 1.65 -1.10 -7.91
CA LEU A 285 1.10 0.27 -7.88
C LEU A 285 0.75 0.74 -6.46
N PHE A 286 -0.07 -0.05 -5.78
CA PHE A 286 -0.63 0.33 -4.49
C PHE A 286 0.46 0.44 -3.39
N GLY A 287 1.49 -0.40 -3.44
CA GLY A 287 2.66 -0.33 -2.54
C GLY A 287 3.46 0.95 -2.69
N ILE A 288 3.72 1.32 -3.94
CA ILE A 288 4.41 2.57 -4.28
C ILE A 288 3.54 3.76 -3.88
N LEU A 289 2.22 3.67 -4.06
CA LEU A 289 1.27 4.70 -3.64
C LEU A 289 1.25 4.87 -2.11
N GLY A 290 1.29 3.76 -1.36
CA GLY A 290 1.41 3.79 0.10
C GLY A 290 2.70 4.46 0.58
N LEU A 291 3.82 4.17 -0.09
CA LEU A 291 5.11 4.81 0.17
C LEU A 291 5.08 6.32 -0.15
N TYR A 292 4.50 6.69 -1.30
CA TYR A 292 4.31 8.08 -1.70
C TYR A 292 3.47 8.85 -0.66
N TYR A 293 2.33 8.28 -0.27
CA TYR A 293 1.44 8.89 0.70
C TYR A 293 2.12 9.08 2.06
N ALA A 294 2.79 8.05 2.56
CA ALA A 294 3.51 8.11 3.82
C ALA A 294 4.62 9.18 3.80
N LEU A 295 5.39 9.27 2.71
CA LEU A 295 6.45 10.26 2.60
C LEU A 295 5.91 11.69 2.44
N SER A 296 4.82 11.86 1.67
CA SER A 296 4.14 13.14 1.49
C SER A 296 3.55 13.65 2.81
N ASP A 297 2.90 12.76 3.59
CA ASP A 297 2.36 13.05 4.93
C ASP A 297 3.46 13.46 5.94
N LEU A 298 4.67 12.92 5.79
CA LEU A 298 5.80 13.21 6.68
C LEU A 298 6.63 14.43 6.26
N LEU A 299 6.50 14.89 5.02
CA LEU A 299 7.32 15.98 4.49
C LEU A 299 7.13 17.31 5.27
N PRO A 300 5.91 17.73 5.66
CA PRO A 300 5.73 18.92 6.48
C PRO A 300 6.43 18.80 7.84
N ASP A 301 6.33 17.64 8.50
CA ASP A 301 6.97 17.39 9.80
C ASP A 301 8.50 17.41 9.66
N LEU A 302 9.04 16.84 8.58
CA LEU A 302 10.47 16.92 8.27
C LEU A 302 10.93 18.36 8.08
N ASN A 303 10.16 19.20 7.38
CA ASN A 303 10.47 20.63 7.22
C ASN A 303 10.47 21.37 8.57
N LEU A 304 9.56 21.01 9.47
CA LEU A 304 9.51 21.60 10.81
C LEU A 304 10.70 21.16 11.67
N ILE A 305 11.11 19.90 11.59
CA ILE A 305 12.20 19.32 12.39
C ILE A 305 13.60 19.66 11.85
N PHE A 306 13.75 19.87 10.55
CA PHE A 306 15.04 20.08 9.89
C PHE A 306 15.10 21.44 9.17
N GLN A 307 15.12 22.52 9.95
CA GLN A 307 15.11 23.90 9.43
C GLN A 307 16.52 24.46 9.11
N SER A 308 17.57 23.85 9.66
CA SER A 308 18.94 24.36 9.57
C SER A 308 19.62 24.02 8.24
N GLU A 309 20.57 24.85 7.78
CA GLU A 309 21.34 24.58 6.54
C GLU A 309 22.02 23.20 6.55
N SER A 310 22.48 22.74 7.72
CA SER A 310 23.14 21.44 7.88
C SER A 310 22.18 20.25 7.75
N SER A 311 20.87 20.47 7.95
CA SER A 311 19.83 19.44 7.90
C SER A 311 18.99 19.44 6.62
N LYS A 312 19.00 20.53 5.85
CA LYS A 312 18.27 20.65 4.57
C LYS A 312 18.53 19.51 3.59
N SER A 313 19.72 18.90 3.62
CA SER A 313 20.03 17.76 2.76
C SER A 313 19.08 16.57 2.96
N ILE A 314 18.61 16.33 4.20
CA ILE A 314 17.66 15.27 4.54
C ILE A 314 16.27 15.58 3.94
N VAL A 315 15.82 16.83 4.10
CA VAL A 315 14.54 17.30 3.56
C VAL A 315 14.55 17.27 2.03
N ASN A 316 15.62 17.76 1.41
CA ASN A 316 15.79 17.74 -0.04
C ASN A 316 15.83 16.31 -0.59
N GLN A 317 16.43 15.37 0.15
CA GLN A 317 16.40 13.95 -0.22
C GLN A 317 14.96 13.41 -0.17
N ALA A 318 14.20 13.68 0.89
CA ALA A 318 12.80 13.27 0.99
C ALA A 318 11.94 13.88 -0.13
N ALA A 319 12.08 15.18 -0.39
CA ALA A 319 11.38 15.89 -1.45
C ALA A 319 11.77 15.37 -2.85
N GLY A 320 13.02 14.97 -3.05
CA GLY A 320 13.51 14.41 -4.32
C GLY A 320 12.98 13.01 -4.64
N ILE A 321 12.60 12.22 -3.63
CA ILE A 321 12.03 10.88 -3.81
C ILE A 321 10.58 10.95 -4.31
N LEU A 322 9.81 11.97 -3.90
CA LEU A 322 8.39 12.09 -4.27
C LEU A 322 8.17 12.12 -5.80
N PRO A 323 8.84 12.99 -6.58
CA PRO A 323 8.72 12.96 -8.05
C PRO A 323 9.10 11.62 -8.66
N GLN A 324 10.10 10.93 -8.12
CA GLN A 324 10.49 9.61 -8.61
C GLN A 324 9.36 8.59 -8.40
N LEU A 325 8.72 8.59 -7.23
CA LEU A 325 7.57 7.72 -6.95
C LEU A 325 6.39 8.04 -7.87
N VAL A 326 6.15 9.31 -8.20
CA VAL A 326 5.11 9.72 -9.15
C VAL A 326 5.40 9.19 -10.56
N GLU A 327 6.64 9.34 -11.04
CA GLU A 327 7.04 8.80 -12.35
C GLU A 327 6.93 7.26 -12.39
N LEU A 328 7.23 6.57 -11.29
CA LEU A 328 6.99 5.13 -11.19
C LEU A 328 5.50 4.78 -11.27
N VAL A 329 4.63 5.51 -10.56
CA VAL A 329 3.17 5.28 -10.62
C VAL A 329 2.67 5.42 -12.06
N ARG A 330 3.10 6.47 -12.77
CA ARG A 330 2.79 6.69 -14.19
C ARG A 330 3.33 5.56 -15.08
N GLY A 331 4.58 5.16 -14.85
CA GLY A 331 5.21 4.04 -15.56
C GLY A 331 4.48 2.71 -15.35
N ILE A 332 4.08 2.40 -14.12
CA ILE A 332 3.34 1.17 -13.78
C ILE A 332 2.00 1.12 -14.52
N LEU A 333 1.27 2.23 -14.58
CA LEU A 333 0.00 2.28 -15.32
C LEU A 333 0.22 2.07 -16.82
N SER A 334 1.20 2.73 -17.42
CA SER A 334 1.51 2.53 -18.84
C SER A 334 2.01 1.11 -19.14
N ASP A 335 2.82 0.53 -18.27
CA ASP A 335 3.29 -0.86 -18.39
C ASP A 335 2.13 -1.85 -18.24
N PHE A 336 1.18 -1.55 -17.35
CA PHE A 336 -0.04 -2.33 -17.18
C PHE A 336 -0.91 -2.31 -18.42
N GLU A 337 -1.14 -1.14 -19.02
CA GLU A 337 -1.89 -0.98 -20.27
C GLU A 337 -1.31 -1.82 -21.40
N ASN A 338 0.00 -1.69 -21.63
CA ASN A 338 0.72 -2.45 -22.66
C ASN A 338 0.73 -3.94 -22.34
N GLY A 339 0.91 -4.30 -21.06
CA GLY A 339 0.89 -5.68 -20.58
C GLY A 339 -0.46 -6.35 -20.82
N VAL A 340 -1.57 -5.67 -20.55
CA VAL A 340 -2.93 -6.18 -20.80
C VAL A 340 -3.19 -6.34 -22.30
N LEU A 341 -2.76 -5.38 -23.12
CA LEU A 341 -2.96 -5.45 -24.57
C LEU A 341 -2.17 -6.61 -25.21
N HIS A 342 -0.92 -6.80 -24.79
CA HIS A 342 0.03 -7.76 -25.38
C HIS A 342 0.14 -9.07 -24.62
N GLU A 343 -0.77 -9.36 -23.69
CA GLU A 343 -0.79 -10.65 -23.01
C GLU A 343 -1.16 -11.75 -24.03
N MET A 344 -0.14 -12.49 -24.47
CA MET A 344 -0.24 -13.51 -25.51
C MET A 344 -0.36 -14.92 -24.92
N SER A 345 -0.88 -15.09 -23.69
CA SER A 345 -1.00 -16.43 -23.12
C SER A 345 -1.90 -17.26 -24.05
N SER A 346 -1.32 -18.24 -24.73
CA SER A 346 -1.96 -18.97 -25.83
C SER A 346 -2.90 -20.07 -25.34
N VAL A 347 -3.08 -20.22 -24.02
CA VAL A 347 -3.90 -21.27 -23.43
C VAL A 347 -5.36 -20.86 -23.58
N PRO A 348 -6.14 -21.51 -24.46
CA PRO A 348 -7.57 -21.23 -24.56
C PRO A 348 -8.21 -21.61 -23.23
N THR A 349 -8.99 -20.71 -22.65
CA THR A 349 -9.79 -21.07 -21.47
C THR A 349 -10.74 -22.22 -21.83
N PHE A 350 -10.83 -23.20 -20.94
CA PHE A 350 -11.75 -24.32 -21.12
C PHE A 350 -13.18 -23.77 -21.29
N ALA A 351 -13.88 -24.26 -22.32
CA ALA A 351 -15.30 -24.00 -22.57
C ALA A 351 -15.74 -22.52 -22.67
N GLY A 352 -14.88 -21.60 -23.11
CA GLY A 352 -15.30 -20.20 -23.38
C GLY A 352 -15.72 -19.42 -22.13
N THR A 353 -15.18 -19.80 -20.97
CA THR A 353 -15.48 -19.18 -19.67
C THR A 353 -14.82 -17.80 -19.48
N VAL A 354 -15.13 -17.10 -18.38
CA VAL A 354 -14.48 -15.83 -18.04
C VAL A 354 -12.98 -16.06 -17.81
N HIS A 355 -12.16 -15.34 -18.58
CA HIS A 355 -10.71 -15.45 -18.55
C HIS A 355 -10.13 -14.94 -17.22
N PRO A 356 -9.12 -15.62 -16.62
CA PRO A 356 -8.46 -15.14 -15.41
C PRO A 356 -7.92 -13.71 -15.52
N LEU A 357 -7.34 -13.36 -16.68
CA LEU A 357 -6.94 -11.98 -16.99
C LEU A 357 -8.07 -10.97 -16.83
N THR A 358 -9.28 -11.28 -17.31
CA THR A 358 -10.45 -10.39 -17.19
C THR A 358 -10.77 -10.13 -15.72
N LYS A 359 -10.79 -11.17 -14.88
CA LYS A 359 -11.01 -11.03 -13.44
C LYS A 359 -9.92 -10.18 -12.78
N TYR A 360 -8.66 -10.47 -13.10
CA TYR A 360 -7.52 -9.76 -12.57
C TYR A 360 -7.54 -8.26 -12.93
N VAL A 361 -7.76 -7.93 -14.20
CA VAL A 361 -7.80 -6.54 -14.67
C VAL A 361 -8.96 -5.77 -14.03
N MET A 362 -10.14 -6.37 -13.94
CA MET A 362 -11.29 -5.69 -13.31
C MET A 362 -11.09 -5.49 -11.80
N GLU A 363 -10.53 -6.47 -11.07
CA GLU A 363 -10.19 -6.29 -9.65
C GLU A 363 -9.09 -5.23 -9.44
N TYR A 364 -8.15 -5.12 -10.37
CA TYR A 364 -7.12 -4.08 -10.36
C TYR A 364 -7.72 -2.68 -10.60
N ILE A 365 -8.62 -2.53 -11.58
CA ILE A 365 -9.36 -1.28 -11.83
C ILE A 365 -10.17 -0.88 -10.60
N VAL A 366 -10.86 -1.82 -9.95
CA VAL A 366 -11.59 -1.53 -8.70
C VAL A 366 -10.65 -1.01 -7.61
N GLY A 367 -9.43 -1.56 -7.51
CA GLY A 367 -8.39 -1.03 -6.62
C GLY A 367 -7.96 0.39 -6.98
N ILE A 368 -7.78 0.69 -8.27
CA ILE A 368 -7.46 2.05 -8.75
C ILE A 368 -8.56 3.05 -8.36
N VAL A 369 -9.83 2.71 -8.58
CA VAL A 369 -10.97 3.58 -8.27
C VAL A 369 -11.04 3.91 -6.78
N ARG A 370 -10.68 2.97 -5.90
CA ARG A 370 -10.58 3.24 -4.44
C ARG A 370 -9.51 4.27 -4.09
N CYS A 371 -8.51 4.44 -4.96
CA CYS A 371 -7.41 5.40 -4.79
C CYS A 371 -7.57 6.63 -5.70
N LYS A 372 -8.78 6.88 -6.23
CA LYS A 372 -9.03 7.88 -7.28
C LYS A 372 -8.58 9.30 -6.92
N ASP A 373 -8.70 9.72 -5.66
CA ASP A 373 -8.40 11.10 -5.26
C ASP A 373 -6.91 11.39 -5.43
N ILE A 374 -6.06 10.50 -4.91
CA ILE A 374 -4.61 10.61 -5.02
C ILE A 374 -4.17 10.37 -6.46
N LEU A 375 -4.68 9.34 -7.12
CA LEU A 375 -4.28 9.02 -8.49
C LEU A 375 -4.68 10.10 -9.49
N SER A 376 -5.80 10.79 -9.27
CA SER A 376 -6.21 11.95 -10.09
C SER A 376 -5.21 13.11 -10.00
N GLU A 377 -4.57 13.31 -8.84
CA GLU A 377 -3.51 14.31 -8.67
C GLU A 377 -2.20 13.87 -9.36
N LEU A 378 -1.85 12.59 -9.20
CA LEU A 378 -0.59 12.06 -9.71
C LEU A 378 -0.56 11.87 -11.24
N ILE A 379 -1.69 11.52 -11.83
CA ILE A 379 -1.80 11.18 -13.25
C ILE A 379 -2.26 12.41 -14.02
N VAL A 380 -1.30 13.12 -14.60
CA VAL A 380 -1.54 14.36 -15.35
C VAL A 380 -1.51 14.16 -16.87
N SER A 381 -0.86 13.10 -17.33
CA SER A 381 -0.73 12.77 -18.76
C SER A 381 -1.86 11.85 -19.21
N LYS A 382 -2.41 12.09 -20.39
CA LYS A 382 -3.35 11.15 -21.04
C LYS A 382 -2.62 9.87 -21.50
N PRO A 383 -3.33 8.73 -21.65
CA PRO A 383 -2.75 7.54 -22.25
C PRO A 383 -2.24 7.82 -23.67
N SER A 384 -1.17 7.12 -24.06
CA SER A 384 -0.56 7.29 -25.39
C SER A 384 -1.47 6.82 -26.55
N GLY A 385 -2.48 5.98 -26.24
CA GLY A 385 -3.45 5.44 -27.19
C GLY A 385 -4.43 6.46 -27.80
N SER A 386 -5.33 5.95 -28.65
CA SER A 386 -6.23 6.72 -29.53
C SER A 386 -7.27 7.63 -28.82
N LEU A 387 -7.26 7.73 -27.49
CA LEU A 387 -8.25 8.46 -26.67
C LEU A 387 -7.88 9.93 -26.39
N ARG A 388 -6.86 10.48 -27.06
CA ARG A 388 -6.38 11.87 -26.83
C ARG A 388 -7.45 12.95 -27.02
N ASN A 389 -8.43 12.70 -27.89
CA ASN A 389 -9.43 13.68 -28.34
C ASN A 389 -10.68 13.74 -27.46
N GLU A 390 -10.76 12.95 -26.39
CA GLU A 390 -11.90 13.03 -25.46
C GLU A 390 -11.76 14.25 -24.56
N CYS A 391 -12.71 15.19 -24.70
CA CYS A 391 -12.78 16.44 -23.97
C CYS A 391 -13.63 16.27 -22.70
N GLY A 392 -13.24 16.93 -21.61
CA GLY A 392 -14.00 16.93 -20.35
C GLY A 392 -13.73 15.75 -19.41
N ARG A 393 -12.86 14.80 -19.77
CA ARG A 393 -12.43 13.69 -18.89
C ARG A 393 -11.05 13.94 -18.28
N THR A 394 -10.89 13.48 -17.06
CA THR A 394 -9.62 13.43 -16.35
C THR A 394 -8.68 12.42 -17.01
N PRO A 395 -7.35 12.60 -16.91
CA PRO A 395 -6.41 11.62 -17.42
C PRO A 395 -6.60 10.22 -16.82
N LEU A 396 -6.90 10.12 -15.52
CA LEU A 396 -7.16 8.85 -14.85
C LEU A 396 -8.35 8.10 -15.46
N GLU A 397 -9.47 8.77 -15.72
CA GLU A 397 -10.63 8.16 -16.40
C GLU A 397 -10.24 7.60 -17.77
N LEU A 398 -9.44 8.35 -18.55
CA LEU A 398 -8.97 7.92 -19.86
C LEU A 398 -8.06 6.68 -19.78
N HIS A 399 -7.17 6.61 -18.78
CA HIS A 399 -6.35 5.44 -18.52
C HIS A 399 -7.21 4.21 -18.17
N ILE A 400 -8.21 4.35 -17.30
CA ILE A 400 -9.12 3.23 -16.95
C ILE A 400 -9.89 2.75 -18.19
N ILE A 401 -10.45 3.67 -18.98
CA ILE A 401 -11.15 3.34 -20.23
C ILE A 401 -10.20 2.64 -21.19
N TRP A 402 -8.96 3.11 -21.33
CA TRP A 402 -7.97 2.50 -22.20
C TRP A 402 -7.59 1.08 -21.77
N ILE A 403 -7.45 0.82 -20.47
CA ILE A 403 -7.20 -0.52 -19.92
C ILE A 403 -8.35 -1.47 -20.31
N ILE A 404 -9.59 -1.05 -20.14
CA ILE A 404 -10.78 -1.87 -20.50
C ILE A 404 -10.82 -2.13 -22.00
N MET A 405 -10.54 -1.12 -22.81
CA MET A 405 -10.47 -1.27 -24.27
C MET A 405 -9.33 -2.21 -24.70
N SER A 406 -8.17 -2.10 -24.04
CA SER A 406 -7.03 -2.98 -24.28
C SER A 406 -7.36 -4.43 -23.94
N LEU A 407 -8.03 -4.66 -22.80
CA LEU A 407 -8.54 -5.97 -22.41
C LEU A 407 -9.55 -6.49 -23.45
N LYS A 408 -10.48 -5.65 -23.92
CA LYS A 408 -11.44 -6.01 -24.97
C LYS A 408 -10.73 -6.46 -26.25
N PHE A 409 -9.75 -5.71 -26.75
CA PHE A 409 -8.99 -6.09 -27.96
C PHE A 409 -8.19 -7.39 -27.78
N ASN A 410 -7.61 -7.59 -26.59
CA ASN A 410 -6.94 -8.83 -26.23
C ASN A 410 -7.90 -10.03 -26.28
N LEU A 411 -9.09 -9.88 -25.68
CA LEU A 411 -10.12 -10.93 -25.67
C LEU A 411 -10.64 -11.27 -27.07
N GLU A 412 -10.83 -10.28 -27.95
CA GLU A 412 -11.19 -10.53 -29.36
C GLU A 412 -10.09 -11.24 -30.15
N SER A 413 -8.83 -10.99 -29.80
CA SER A 413 -7.71 -11.71 -30.42
C SER A 413 -7.69 -13.16 -29.96
N LYS A 414 -7.95 -13.41 -28.66
CA LYS A 414 -8.06 -14.74 -28.08
C LYS A 414 -9.26 -15.53 -28.56
N SER A 415 -10.39 -14.87 -28.84
CA SER A 415 -11.59 -15.55 -29.32
C SER A 415 -11.37 -16.24 -30.68
N LYS A 416 -10.42 -15.73 -31.49
CA LYS A 416 -10.04 -16.30 -32.79
C LYS A 416 -9.20 -17.57 -32.70
N ILE A 417 -8.70 -17.92 -31.51
CA ILE A 417 -7.91 -19.13 -31.27
C ILE A 417 -8.83 -20.37 -31.21
N TYR A 418 -10.12 -20.18 -30.91
CA TYR A 418 -11.08 -21.28 -30.88
C TYR A 418 -11.40 -21.80 -32.29
N ASN A 419 -11.33 -23.13 -32.46
CA ASN A 419 -11.71 -23.78 -33.72
C ASN A 419 -13.21 -23.65 -34.02
N ASP A 420 -14.05 -23.64 -32.97
CA ASP A 420 -15.49 -23.39 -33.09
C ASP A 420 -15.77 -21.89 -32.92
N SER A 421 -16.26 -21.25 -33.99
CA SER A 421 -16.64 -19.84 -33.99
C SER A 421 -17.68 -19.51 -32.92
N SER A 422 -18.60 -20.44 -32.63
CA SER A 422 -19.62 -20.28 -31.60
C SER A 422 -19.00 -20.18 -30.22
N LEU A 423 -17.99 -21.01 -29.94
CA LEU A 423 -17.24 -20.95 -28.70
C LEU A 423 -16.44 -19.65 -28.57
N GLY A 424 -15.91 -19.13 -29.69
CA GLY A 424 -15.28 -17.81 -29.73
C GLY A 424 -16.24 -16.67 -29.37
N HIS A 425 -17.46 -16.67 -29.92
CA HIS A 425 -18.48 -15.66 -29.59
C HIS A 425 -18.97 -15.79 -28.14
N LEU A 426 -19.16 -17.02 -27.65
CA LEU A 426 -19.50 -17.29 -26.25
C LEU A 426 -18.42 -16.73 -25.31
N PHE A 427 -17.15 -16.95 -25.64
CA PHE A 427 -16.02 -16.43 -24.86
C PHE A 427 -16.06 -14.90 -24.76
N VAL A 428 -16.25 -14.19 -25.88
CA VAL A 428 -16.36 -12.73 -25.88
C VAL A 428 -17.56 -12.29 -25.05
N MET A 429 -18.73 -12.89 -25.28
CA MET A 429 -19.96 -12.58 -24.54
C MET A 429 -19.77 -12.71 -23.03
N ASN A 430 -19.19 -13.82 -22.55
CA ASN A 430 -18.96 -14.06 -21.13
C ASN A 430 -17.99 -13.04 -20.51
N ASN A 431 -16.91 -12.71 -21.20
CA ASN A 431 -15.90 -11.79 -20.67
C ASN A 431 -16.38 -10.32 -20.70
N ILE A 432 -16.98 -9.87 -21.81
CA ILE A 432 -17.54 -8.51 -21.88
C ILE A 432 -18.72 -8.37 -20.91
N GLY A 433 -19.58 -9.38 -20.79
CA GLY A 433 -20.66 -9.39 -19.80
C GLY A 433 -20.15 -9.28 -18.36
N PHE A 434 -19.05 -9.97 -18.04
CA PHE A 434 -18.41 -9.82 -16.72
C PHE A 434 -17.86 -8.40 -16.49
N ILE A 435 -17.24 -7.78 -17.52
CA ILE A 435 -16.75 -6.40 -17.44
C ILE A 435 -17.91 -5.43 -17.18
N VAL A 436 -19.00 -5.54 -17.96
CA VAL A 436 -20.21 -4.71 -17.81
C VAL A 436 -20.78 -4.85 -16.40
N GLN A 437 -20.98 -6.08 -15.93
CA GLN A 437 -21.47 -6.35 -14.58
C GLN A 437 -20.57 -5.70 -13.51
N LYS A 438 -19.24 -5.81 -13.64
CA LYS A 438 -18.31 -5.19 -12.70
C LYS A 438 -18.36 -3.66 -12.68
N ILE A 439 -18.64 -3.04 -13.83
CA ILE A 439 -18.85 -1.59 -13.94
C ILE A 439 -20.17 -1.17 -13.30
N GLU A 440 -21.21 -2.00 -13.37
CA GLU A 440 -22.51 -1.75 -12.75
C GLU A 440 -22.48 -1.95 -11.22
N GLU A 441 -21.65 -2.86 -10.72
CA GLU A 441 -21.47 -3.11 -9.28
C GLU A 441 -20.82 -1.94 -8.52
N SER A 442 -20.07 -1.05 -9.20
CA SER A 442 -19.40 0.11 -8.58
C SER A 442 -19.91 1.40 -9.20
N SER A 443 -20.67 2.19 -8.45
CA SER A 443 -21.20 3.49 -8.88
C SER A 443 -20.08 4.44 -9.34
N GLU A 444 -18.96 4.46 -8.60
CA GLU A 444 -17.80 5.30 -8.88
C GLU A 444 -17.11 4.91 -10.20
N LEU A 445 -16.88 3.61 -10.41
CA LEU A 445 -16.35 3.13 -11.69
C LEU A 445 -17.33 3.44 -12.82
N SER A 446 -18.62 3.22 -12.59
CA SER A 446 -19.69 3.55 -13.53
C SER A 446 -19.67 5.01 -13.98
N GLU A 447 -19.47 5.93 -13.04
CA GLU A 447 -19.37 7.37 -13.30
C GLU A 447 -18.12 7.69 -14.14
N MET A 448 -16.95 7.17 -13.73
CA MET A 448 -15.66 7.41 -14.40
C MET A 448 -15.63 6.91 -15.86
N ILE A 449 -16.30 5.78 -16.14
CA ILE A 449 -16.42 5.26 -17.52
C ILE A 449 -17.39 6.10 -18.35
N GLY A 450 -18.48 6.55 -17.75
CA GLY A 450 -19.53 7.33 -18.39
C GLY A 450 -20.51 6.51 -19.25
N ASN A 451 -21.67 7.11 -19.54
CA ASN A 451 -22.79 6.48 -20.27
C ASN A 451 -22.38 5.98 -21.66
N ASP A 452 -21.63 6.76 -22.42
CA ASP A 452 -21.31 6.45 -23.82
C ASP A 452 -20.49 5.17 -23.96
N TYR A 453 -19.50 4.98 -23.08
CA TYR A 453 -18.65 3.79 -23.09
C TYR A 453 -19.36 2.56 -22.54
N ARG A 454 -20.19 2.73 -21.51
CA ARG A 454 -21.06 1.65 -21.03
C ARG A 454 -21.97 1.16 -22.14
N LYS A 455 -22.65 2.08 -22.83
CA LYS A 455 -23.51 1.75 -23.98
C LYS A 455 -22.73 1.01 -25.08
N LYS A 456 -21.53 1.48 -25.43
CA LYS A 456 -20.67 0.81 -26.41
C LYS A 456 -20.29 -0.61 -26.01
N LEU A 457 -19.95 -0.85 -24.74
CA LEU A 457 -19.66 -2.20 -24.22
C LEU A 457 -20.91 -3.09 -24.27
N SER A 458 -22.08 -2.56 -23.92
CA SER A 458 -23.36 -3.27 -24.04
C SER A 458 -23.71 -3.62 -25.50
N GLU A 459 -23.44 -2.72 -26.45
CA GLU A 459 -23.62 -2.99 -27.89
C GLU A 459 -22.71 -4.14 -28.38
N ILE A 460 -21.43 -4.11 -27.99
CA ILE A 460 -20.47 -5.19 -28.31
C ILE A 460 -20.93 -6.53 -27.69
N MET A 461 -21.42 -6.50 -26.45
CA MET A 461 -21.95 -7.67 -25.77
C MET A 461 -23.16 -8.25 -26.53
N LEU A 462 -24.10 -7.40 -26.95
CA LEU A 462 -25.27 -7.81 -27.72
C LEU A 462 -24.90 -8.34 -29.11
N GLU A 463 -23.89 -7.76 -29.76
CA GLU A 463 -23.35 -8.27 -31.02
C GLU A 463 -22.76 -9.68 -30.85
N ALA A 464 -22.03 -9.92 -29.77
CA ALA A 464 -21.49 -11.24 -29.44
C ALA A 464 -22.61 -12.26 -29.16
N VAL A 465 -23.66 -11.88 -28.43
CA VAL A 465 -24.88 -12.71 -28.23
C VAL A 465 -25.50 -13.11 -29.57
N ASN A 466 -25.74 -12.14 -30.44
CA ASN A 466 -26.38 -12.38 -31.74
C ASN A 466 -25.50 -13.21 -32.67
N SER A 467 -24.18 -13.06 -32.59
CA SER A 467 -23.23 -13.84 -33.38
C SER A 467 -23.15 -15.28 -32.89
N TYR A 468 -23.15 -15.50 -31.57
CA TYR A 468 -23.28 -16.83 -30.97
C TYR A 468 -24.59 -17.52 -31.38
N ARG A 469 -25.72 -16.80 -31.31
CA ARG A 469 -27.02 -17.36 -31.70
C ARG A 469 -26.99 -17.83 -33.16
N ARG A 470 -26.51 -16.98 -34.06
CA ARG A 470 -26.41 -17.30 -35.49
C ARG A 470 -25.46 -18.47 -35.76
N SER A 471 -24.24 -18.42 -35.24
CA SER A 471 -23.23 -19.46 -35.49
C SER A 471 -23.65 -20.84 -34.95
N THR A 472 -24.44 -20.87 -33.88
CA THR A 472 -24.86 -22.10 -33.20
C THR A 472 -26.19 -22.62 -33.73
N TRP A 473 -27.21 -21.76 -33.85
CA TRP A 473 -28.60 -22.17 -34.04
C TRP A 473 -29.13 -21.99 -35.46
N ASP A 474 -28.49 -21.21 -36.34
CA ASP A 474 -29.00 -20.97 -37.70
C ASP A 474 -29.15 -22.26 -38.50
N ARG A 475 -28.25 -23.24 -38.29
CA ARG A 475 -28.36 -24.57 -38.93
C ARG A 475 -29.61 -25.33 -38.46
N VAL A 476 -29.94 -25.23 -37.17
CA VAL A 476 -31.16 -25.84 -36.59
C VAL A 476 -32.39 -25.16 -37.15
N PHE A 477 -32.42 -23.83 -37.15
CA PHE A 477 -33.53 -23.04 -37.70
C PHE A 477 -33.71 -23.27 -39.21
N TYR A 478 -32.62 -23.44 -39.97
CA TYR A 478 -32.67 -23.76 -41.39
C TYR A 478 -33.40 -25.08 -41.67
N CYS A 479 -33.20 -26.10 -40.82
CA CYS A 479 -33.95 -27.34 -40.91
C CYS A 479 -35.46 -27.14 -40.73
N LEU A 480 -35.90 -26.12 -39.98
CA LEU A 480 -37.31 -25.83 -39.68
C LEU A 480 -38.00 -24.93 -40.72
N ARG A 481 -37.27 -24.38 -41.70
CA ARG A 481 -37.84 -23.50 -42.74
C ARG A 481 -38.65 -24.27 -43.77
N ASP A 482 -39.65 -23.58 -44.33
CA ASP A 482 -40.53 -24.11 -45.39
C ASP A 482 -39.86 -24.13 -46.78
N GLU A 483 -38.81 -23.32 -46.96
CA GLU A 483 -38.07 -23.17 -48.22
C GLU A 483 -37.47 -24.51 -48.66
N GLY A 484 -37.87 -25.00 -49.84
CA GLY A 484 -37.40 -26.27 -50.43
C GLY A 484 -38.20 -27.53 -50.03
N LEU A 485 -39.25 -27.41 -49.20
CA LEU A 485 -40.17 -28.51 -48.89
C LEU A 485 -41.20 -28.77 -50.00
N HIS A 486 -41.50 -27.74 -50.79
CA HIS A 486 -42.45 -27.80 -51.91
C HIS A 486 -41.71 -27.92 -53.24
N TYR A 487 -42.15 -28.83 -54.10
CA TYR A 487 -41.81 -28.82 -55.53
C TYR A 487 -43.08 -28.52 -56.31
N GLY A 488 -42.95 -27.67 -57.34
CA GLY A 488 -44.00 -27.48 -58.33
C GLY A 488 -43.98 -26.11 -58.99
N SER A 489 -43.48 -26.06 -60.24
CA SER A 489 -44.05 -25.17 -61.25
C SER A 489 -45.42 -25.74 -61.65
N GLY A 490 -46.49 -24.94 -61.55
CA GLY A 490 -47.81 -25.19 -62.14
C GLY A 490 -48.60 -26.41 -61.63
N PHE A 491 -49.66 -26.14 -60.86
CA PHE A 491 -50.85 -26.97 -60.59
C PHE A 491 -50.82 -28.13 -59.58
N CYS A 492 -49.68 -28.59 -59.04
CA CYS A 492 -49.68 -29.53 -57.90
C CYS A 492 -48.67 -29.09 -56.82
N LYS A 493 -49.14 -28.41 -55.76
CA LYS A 493 -48.33 -28.14 -54.56
C LYS A 493 -48.34 -29.37 -53.66
N GLY A 494 -47.34 -30.23 -53.80
CA GLY A 494 -47.13 -31.38 -52.92
C GLY A 494 -45.80 -31.27 -52.18
N VAL A 495 -45.79 -31.63 -50.90
CA VAL A 495 -44.56 -31.85 -50.12
C VAL A 495 -44.18 -33.33 -50.26
N SER A 496 -42.94 -33.68 -50.62
CA SER A 496 -42.60 -35.11 -50.77
C SER A 496 -42.26 -35.67 -49.42
N LYS A 497 -42.89 -36.81 -49.13
CA LYS A 497 -42.66 -37.63 -47.95
C LYS A 497 -41.17 -37.93 -47.73
N ARG A 498 -40.36 -38.01 -48.80
CA ARG A 498 -38.91 -38.27 -48.72
C ARG A 498 -38.13 -37.06 -48.18
N THR A 499 -38.36 -35.87 -48.74
CA THR A 499 -37.66 -34.64 -48.29
C THR A 499 -38.06 -34.24 -46.88
N VAL A 500 -39.33 -34.44 -46.49
CA VAL A 500 -39.76 -34.28 -45.08
C VAL A 500 -38.95 -35.17 -44.15
N LYS A 501 -38.85 -36.46 -44.48
CA LYS A 501 -38.13 -37.44 -43.66
C LYS A 501 -36.64 -37.11 -43.55
N GLU A 502 -36.03 -36.66 -44.65
CA GLU A 502 -34.64 -36.20 -44.68
C GLU A 502 -34.45 -34.95 -43.82
N ARG A 503 -35.39 -34.00 -43.85
CA ARG A 503 -35.32 -32.76 -43.08
C ARG A 503 -35.51 -32.97 -41.57
N VAL A 504 -36.43 -33.86 -41.16
CA VAL A 504 -36.59 -34.26 -39.74
C VAL A 504 -35.33 -34.97 -39.21
N LYS A 505 -34.73 -35.85 -40.02
CA LYS A 505 -33.44 -36.47 -39.67
C LYS A 505 -32.33 -35.43 -39.55
N SER A 506 -32.25 -34.50 -40.50
CA SER A 506 -31.28 -33.40 -40.48
C SER A 506 -31.46 -32.52 -39.25
N PHE A 507 -32.71 -32.20 -38.87
CA PHE A 507 -33.02 -31.47 -37.65
C PHE A 507 -32.52 -32.23 -36.41
N ASN A 508 -32.89 -33.51 -36.25
CA ASN A 508 -32.48 -34.29 -35.08
C ASN A 508 -30.95 -34.37 -34.96
N ILE A 509 -30.23 -34.62 -36.07
CA ILE A 509 -28.77 -34.67 -36.08
C ILE A 509 -28.19 -33.30 -35.70
N THR A 510 -28.64 -32.23 -36.34
CA THR A 510 -28.09 -30.88 -36.11
C THR A 510 -28.41 -30.39 -34.70
N PHE A 511 -29.61 -30.65 -34.19
CA PHE A 511 -30.01 -30.31 -32.83
C PHE A 511 -29.19 -31.10 -31.79
N GLU A 512 -28.96 -32.39 -32.01
CA GLU A 512 -28.07 -33.20 -31.17
C GLU A 512 -26.62 -32.71 -31.20
N GLU A 513 -26.11 -32.36 -32.38
CA GLU A 513 -24.77 -31.77 -32.52
C GLU A 513 -24.66 -30.49 -31.69
N VAL A 514 -25.61 -29.56 -31.84
CA VAL A 514 -25.65 -28.31 -31.09
C VAL A 514 -25.72 -28.57 -29.58
N CYS A 515 -26.64 -29.43 -29.12
CA CYS A 515 -26.81 -29.73 -27.70
C CYS A 515 -25.66 -30.55 -27.08
N ARG A 516 -24.84 -31.24 -27.89
CA ARG A 516 -23.63 -31.94 -27.44
C ARG A 516 -22.37 -31.08 -27.51
N THR A 517 -22.41 -29.92 -28.17
CA THR A 517 -21.21 -29.08 -28.33
C THR A 517 -20.84 -28.41 -27.00
N PRO A 518 -19.56 -28.39 -26.59
CA PRO A 518 -19.15 -27.71 -25.36
C PRO A 518 -19.55 -26.23 -25.26
N SER A 519 -19.86 -25.57 -26.37
CA SER A 519 -20.36 -24.19 -26.46
C SER A 519 -21.85 -24.04 -26.08
N THR A 520 -22.62 -25.13 -25.96
CA THR A 520 -23.97 -25.12 -25.35
C THR A 520 -23.95 -25.60 -23.91
N THR A 521 -22.96 -26.38 -23.49
CA THR A 521 -22.69 -26.73 -22.09
C THR A 521 -22.07 -25.53 -21.36
N TRP A 522 -22.91 -24.57 -20.98
CA TRP A 522 -22.46 -23.34 -20.32
C TRP A 522 -21.98 -23.61 -18.89
N LEU A 523 -20.66 -23.67 -18.74
CA LEU A 523 -19.96 -23.98 -17.49
C LEU A 523 -19.79 -22.76 -16.56
N VAL A 524 -20.52 -21.65 -16.75
CA VAL A 524 -20.19 -20.36 -16.09
C VAL A 524 -21.30 -19.86 -15.14
N PRO A 525 -21.05 -19.84 -13.81
CA PRO A 525 -21.94 -19.24 -12.81
C PRO A 525 -22.00 -17.69 -12.83
N SER A 526 -21.03 -17.03 -13.45
CA SER A 526 -20.78 -15.59 -13.25
C SER A 526 -21.80 -14.66 -13.89
N ASN A 527 -22.53 -15.09 -14.93
CA ASN A 527 -23.58 -14.30 -15.55
C ASN A 527 -24.81 -15.16 -15.90
N LEU A 528 -25.34 -15.85 -14.88
CA LEU A 528 -26.52 -16.70 -14.99
C LEU A 528 -27.71 -15.97 -15.62
N HIS A 529 -27.87 -14.67 -15.34
CA HIS A 529 -28.95 -13.88 -15.89
C HIS A 529 -28.85 -13.71 -17.40
N LEU A 530 -27.69 -13.29 -17.93
CA LEU A 530 -27.46 -13.22 -19.37
C LEU A 530 -27.68 -14.58 -20.03
N CYS A 531 -27.21 -15.63 -19.35
CA CYS A 531 -27.38 -16.98 -19.82
C CYS A 531 -28.87 -17.33 -20.01
N LEU A 532 -29.66 -17.14 -18.97
CA LEU A 532 -31.10 -17.41 -19.01
C LEU A 532 -31.80 -16.58 -20.09
N GLN A 533 -31.43 -15.31 -20.27
CA GLN A 533 -32.01 -14.46 -21.32
C GLN A 533 -31.74 -15.00 -22.73
N VAL A 534 -30.51 -15.44 -23.01
CA VAL A 534 -30.16 -15.98 -24.34
C VAL A 534 -30.86 -17.30 -24.61
N HIS A 535 -30.89 -18.22 -23.65
CA HIS A 535 -31.62 -19.48 -23.79
C HIS A 535 -33.12 -19.25 -23.94
N GLN A 536 -33.69 -18.33 -23.19
CA GLN A 536 -35.09 -17.94 -23.33
C GLN A 536 -35.37 -17.38 -24.73
N SER A 537 -34.54 -16.48 -25.24
CA SER A 537 -34.66 -15.95 -26.60
C SER A 537 -34.58 -17.04 -27.67
N ILE A 538 -33.70 -18.02 -27.51
CA ILE A 538 -33.61 -19.18 -28.42
C ILE A 538 -34.91 -20.00 -28.37
N LEU A 539 -35.45 -20.27 -27.18
CA LEU A 539 -36.68 -21.05 -27.02
C LEU A 539 -37.91 -20.33 -27.60
N GLU A 540 -38.01 -19.01 -27.40
CA GLU A 540 -39.08 -18.17 -27.94
C GLU A 540 -39.11 -18.20 -29.48
N GLU A 541 -37.96 -18.37 -30.14
CA GLU A 541 -37.88 -18.55 -31.60
C GLU A 541 -38.03 -20.03 -32.03
N LEU A 542 -37.44 -20.97 -31.29
CA LEU A 542 -37.37 -22.39 -31.64
C LEU A 542 -38.70 -23.11 -31.52
N ILE A 543 -39.45 -22.87 -30.44
CA ILE A 543 -40.70 -23.59 -30.17
C ILE A 543 -41.75 -23.30 -31.25
N PRO A 544 -42.07 -22.04 -31.60
CA PRO A 544 -43.08 -21.77 -32.63
C PRO A 544 -42.66 -22.30 -34.00
N ALA A 545 -41.37 -22.20 -34.35
CA ALA A 545 -40.84 -22.74 -35.61
C ALA A 545 -40.99 -24.27 -35.67
N TYR A 546 -40.68 -24.97 -34.57
CA TYR A 546 -40.80 -26.41 -34.48
C TYR A 546 -42.25 -26.89 -34.52
N GLU A 547 -43.15 -26.20 -33.80
CA GLU A 547 -44.59 -26.51 -33.80
C GLU A 547 -45.22 -26.29 -35.17
N SER A 548 -44.88 -25.19 -35.85
CA SER A 548 -45.33 -24.93 -37.22
C SER A 548 -44.85 -26.04 -38.17
N PHE A 549 -43.56 -26.37 -38.12
CA PHE A 549 -42.93 -27.44 -38.90
C PHE A 549 -43.65 -28.79 -38.68
N LEU A 550 -43.87 -29.20 -37.42
CA LEU A 550 -44.63 -30.40 -37.08
C LEU A 550 -46.09 -30.34 -37.55
N GLY A 551 -46.74 -29.18 -37.43
CA GLY A 551 -48.12 -28.95 -37.86
C GLY A 551 -48.29 -29.14 -39.37
N GLN A 552 -47.37 -28.63 -40.17
CA GLN A 552 -47.35 -28.85 -41.62
C GLN A 552 -47.18 -30.33 -41.98
N PHE A 553 -46.36 -31.07 -41.23
CA PHE A 553 -46.19 -32.50 -41.47
C PHE A 553 -47.39 -33.35 -41.10
N LYS A 554 -48.02 -33.08 -39.95
CA LYS A 554 -49.23 -33.81 -39.54
C LYS A 554 -50.36 -33.69 -40.56
N ARG A 555 -50.44 -32.56 -41.27
CA ARG A 555 -51.41 -32.34 -42.35
C ARG A 555 -51.15 -33.16 -43.61
N HIS A 556 -49.95 -33.69 -43.81
CA HIS A 556 -49.53 -34.35 -45.06
C HIS A 556 -49.05 -35.80 -44.87
N ALA A 557 -48.90 -36.26 -43.62
CA ALA A 557 -48.48 -37.60 -43.27
C ALA A 557 -49.67 -38.44 -42.81
N GLU A 558 -50.07 -39.42 -43.62
CA GLU A 558 -51.14 -40.37 -43.26
C GLU A 558 -50.76 -41.23 -42.05
N HIS A 559 -49.46 -41.45 -41.76
CA HIS A 559 -48.94 -42.23 -40.62
C HIS A 559 -47.73 -41.53 -39.96
N PRO A 560 -47.92 -40.73 -38.89
CA PRO A 560 -46.87 -39.93 -38.24
C PRO A 560 -45.71 -40.76 -37.66
N GLU A 561 -45.98 -41.99 -37.22
CA GLU A 561 -45.03 -42.84 -36.48
C GLU A 561 -43.86 -43.36 -37.34
N LYS A 562 -43.95 -43.26 -38.67
CA LYS A 562 -42.89 -43.70 -39.61
C LYS A 562 -41.79 -42.64 -39.87
N TYR A 563 -41.91 -41.44 -39.31
CA TYR A 563 -41.08 -40.27 -39.69
C TYR A 563 -39.94 -39.91 -38.71
N HIS A 564 -39.68 -40.72 -37.67
CA HIS A 564 -38.57 -40.53 -36.72
C HIS A 564 -38.53 -39.14 -36.04
N VAL A 565 -39.69 -38.60 -35.66
CA VAL A 565 -39.74 -37.43 -34.78
C VAL A 565 -39.22 -37.86 -33.40
N LYS A 566 -38.08 -37.32 -32.97
CA LYS A 566 -37.35 -37.78 -31.78
C LYS A 566 -37.64 -36.95 -30.52
N TYR A 567 -38.02 -35.68 -30.69
CA TYR A 567 -38.15 -34.71 -29.61
C TYR A 567 -39.58 -34.18 -29.54
N SER A 568 -40.18 -34.15 -28.35
CA SER A 568 -41.36 -33.33 -28.06
C SER A 568 -40.98 -31.87 -27.82
N VAL A 569 -41.96 -30.97 -27.75
CA VAL A 569 -41.72 -29.56 -27.40
C VAL A 569 -41.10 -29.44 -26.01
N GLU A 570 -41.55 -30.29 -25.08
CA GLU A 570 -41.03 -30.42 -23.72
C GLU A 570 -39.58 -30.93 -23.73
N ASP A 571 -39.26 -31.91 -24.59
CA ASP A 571 -37.89 -32.41 -24.72
C ASP A 571 -36.94 -31.36 -25.27
N LEU A 572 -37.39 -30.53 -26.23
CA LEU A 572 -36.59 -29.41 -26.76
C LEU A 572 -36.34 -28.36 -25.67
N LYS A 573 -37.38 -27.96 -24.93
CA LYS A 573 -37.26 -27.04 -23.78
C LYS A 573 -36.27 -27.58 -22.76
N TYR A 574 -36.41 -28.85 -22.39
CA TYR A 574 -35.54 -29.50 -21.43
C TYR A 574 -34.10 -29.58 -21.94
N ALA A 575 -33.86 -29.97 -23.20
CA ALA A 575 -32.51 -30.10 -23.75
C ALA A 575 -31.76 -28.75 -23.80
N VAL A 576 -32.42 -27.65 -24.20
CA VAL A 576 -31.82 -26.30 -24.22
C VAL A 576 -31.58 -25.75 -22.80
N MET A 577 -32.45 -26.10 -21.84
CA MET A 577 -32.28 -25.69 -20.44
C MET A 577 -31.28 -26.57 -19.68
N VAL A 578 -31.12 -27.85 -20.04
CA VAL A 578 -30.12 -28.73 -19.40
C VAL A 578 -28.72 -28.47 -19.92
N SER A 579 -28.56 -28.02 -21.17
CA SER A 579 -27.27 -27.51 -21.62
C SER A 579 -26.79 -26.31 -20.77
N SER A 580 -27.69 -25.62 -20.04
CA SER A 580 -27.30 -24.59 -19.06
C SER A 580 -26.88 -25.11 -17.68
N TRP A 581 -27.17 -26.37 -17.34
CA TRP A 581 -26.98 -26.92 -16.00
C TRP A 581 -26.21 -28.23 -16.05
N ASN A 582 -24.89 -28.18 -15.82
CA ASN A 582 -24.17 -29.41 -15.54
C ASN A 582 -24.38 -29.82 -14.07
N ALA A 583 -24.92 -31.01 -13.87
CA ALA A 583 -25.32 -31.62 -12.60
C ALA A 583 -24.17 -31.92 -11.62
N SER A 584 -22.99 -31.33 -11.80
CA SER A 584 -21.81 -31.55 -10.95
C SER A 584 -21.75 -30.63 -9.72
N SER A 585 -22.71 -29.70 -9.57
CA SER A 585 -22.80 -28.77 -8.44
C SER A 585 -23.83 -29.16 -7.38
N LEU A 586 -24.49 -30.32 -7.55
CA LEU A 586 -25.40 -30.91 -6.57
C LEU A 586 -24.79 -32.21 -6.02
N SER A 587 -23.77 -32.05 -5.18
CA SER A 587 -23.46 -32.98 -4.10
C SER A 587 -23.57 -32.17 -2.81
N PRO A 588 -24.26 -32.68 -1.77
CA PRO A 588 -24.44 -31.96 -0.51
C PRO A 588 -23.12 -31.61 0.18
#